data_AF-A0A7W0LIB9-F1
#
_entry.id   AF-A0A7W0LIB9-F1
#
_cell.length_a   1.000
_cell.length_b   1.000
_cell.length_c   1.000
_cell.angle_alpha   90.00
_cell.angle_beta   90.00
_cell.angle_gamma   90.00
#
_symmetry.space_group_name_H-M   'P 1'
#
loop_
_entity.id
_entity.type
_entity.pdbx_description
1 polymer ?
#
loop_
_entity_poly.entity_id
_entity_poly.type
_entity_poly.pdbx_seq_one_letter_code
_entity_poly.pdbx_strand_id
1 'polypeptide(L)'
;MNASVRTQVAELGRRSIMRTLRQPAQMVPTITFPLFLLAINAAGLDAATNLPGFPTDSYLTFALAVPFIQTGIFAVSNGGSDLARDIETGFLDRLALTPMSGLALVAGQLAGVVALGLINA
;
A
#
# COMPACT_ATOMS: atom_id res chain seq x y z
N MET A 1 26.42 -8.83 6.76
CA MET A 1 25.63 -8.23 5.65
C MET A 1 26.40 -7.04 5.10
N ASN A 2 26.90 -7.13 3.87
CA ASN A 2 27.80 -6.13 3.26
C ASN A 2 27.08 -4.81 2.99
N ALA A 3 27.76 -3.68 3.23
CA ALA A 3 27.21 -2.32 3.09
C ALA A 3 26.55 -2.06 1.72
N SER A 4 27.05 -2.69 0.66
CA SER A 4 26.50 -2.67 -0.71
C SER A 4 25.03 -3.12 -0.80
N VAL A 5 24.63 -4.15 -0.06
CA VAL A 5 23.25 -4.68 -0.10
C VAL A 5 22.27 -3.70 0.53
N ARG A 6 22.68 -2.97 1.58
CA ARG A 6 21.84 -1.96 2.22
C ARG A 6 21.57 -0.78 1.30
N THR A 7 22.58 -0.29 0.58
CA THR A 7 22.40 0.79 -0.40
C THR A 7 21.55 0.35 -1.57
N GLN A 8 21.72 -0.89 -2.07
CA GLN A 8 20.88 -1.42 -3.13
C GLN A 8 19.40 -1.52 -2.73
N VAL A 9 19.11 -2.04 -1.53
CA VAL A 9 17.74 -2.11 -0.98
C VAL A 9 17.15 -0.71 -0.82
N ALA A 10 17.93 0.26 -0.31
CA ALA A 10 17.47 1.63 -0.13
C ALA A 10 17.15 2.33 -1.46
N GLU A 11 18.00 2.19 -2.48
CA GLU A 11 17.77 2.80 -3.79
C GLU A 11 16.60 2.15 -4.54
N LEU A 12 16.45 0.82 -4.41
CA LEU A 12 15.32 0.11 -5.01
C LEU A 12 14.00 0.49 -4.32
N GLY A 13 14.01 0.60 -2.99
CA GLY A 13 12.87 1.09 -2.21
C GLY A 13 12.49 2.52 -2.60
N ARG A 14 13.48 3.42 -2.72
CA ARG A 14 13.28 4.80 -3.18
C ARG A 14 12.68 4.86 -4.59
N ARG A 15 13.15 4.00 -5.51
CA ARG A 15 12.59 3.89 -6.86
C ARG A 15 11.14 3.42 -6.84
N SER A 16 10.82 2.41 -6.04
CA SER A 16 9.45 1.90 -5.90
C SER A 16 8.50 2.99 -5.39
N ILE A 17 8.88 3.69 -4.31
CA ILE A 17 8.12 4.82 -3.75
C ILE A 17 7.92 5.92 -4.79
N MET A 18 8.97 6.34 -5.48
CA MET A 18 8.88 7.39 -6.50
C MET A 18 8.03 6.97 -7.70
N ARG A 19 8.01 5.70 -8.06
CA ARG A 19 7.17 5.18 -9.15
C ARG A 19 5.70 5.29 -8.79
N THR A 20 5.35 4.92 -7.57
CA THR A 20 3.98 5.03 -7.05
C THR A 20 3.54 6.48 -6.91
N LEU A 21 4.39 7.34 -6.32
CA LEU A 21 4.10 8.78 -6.17
C LEU A 21 3.94 9.51 -7.51
N ARG A 22 4.59 9.04 -8.57
CA ARG A 22 4.47 9.60 -9.93
C ARG A 22 3.20 9.15 -10.68
N GLN A 23 2.39 8.29 -10.10
CA GLN A 23 1.11 7.85 -10.66
C GLN A 23 -0.08 8.33 -9.80
N PRO A 24 -0.26 9.66 -9.63
CA PRO A 24 -1.34 10.19 -8.80
C PRO A 24 -2.72 9.79 -9.30
N ALA A 25 -2.87 9.55 -10.62
CA ALA A 25 -4.10 9.07 -11.22
C ALA A 25 -4.56 7.70 -10.69
N GLN A 26 -3.64 6.87 -10.16
CA GLN A 26 -3.98 5.60 -9.52
C GLN A 26 -4.20 5.75 -8.01
N MET A 27 -3.46 6.64 -7.35
CA MET A 27 -3.55 6.83 -5.90
C MET A 27 -4.83 7.57 -5.47
N VAL A 28 -5.18 8.65 -6.18
CA VAL A 28 -6.27 9.55 -5.79
C VAL A 28 -7.62 8.83 -5.74
N PRO A 29 -8.05 8.05 -6.76
CA PRO A 29 -9.33 7.37 -6.73
C PRO A 29 -9.39 6.30 -5.63
N THR A 30 -8.29 5.58 -5.41
CA THR A 30 -8.17 4.50 -4.44
C THR A 30 -8.32 4.97 -3.00
N ILE A 31 -7.94 6.22 -2.69
CA ILE A 31 -8.11 6.80 -1.35
C ILE A 31 -9.44 7.55 -1.25
N THR A 32 -9.80 8.32 -2.29
CA THR A 32 -11.00 9.17 -2.29
C THR A 32 -12.27 8.33 -2.25
N PHE A 33 -12.34 7.23 -3.02
CA PHE A 33 -13.55 6.42 -3.11
C PHE A 33 -13.93 5.76 -1.77
N PRO A 34 -13.03 5.07 -1.05
CA PRO A 34 -13.35 4.50 0.27
C PRO A 34 -13.70 5.56 1.31
N LEU A 35 -13.03 6.73 1.30
CA LEU A 35 -13.33 7.82 2.24
C LEU A 35 -14.69 8.47 1.94
N PHE A 36 -15.04 8.63 0.67
CA PHE A 36 -16.34 9.15 0.27
C PHE A 36 -17.46 8.17 0.66
N LEU A 37 -17.23 6.87 0.44
CA LEU A 37 -18.16 5.83 0.87
C LEU A 37 -18.30 5.80 2.40
N LEU A 38 -17.19 5.94 3.14
CA LEU A 38 -17.22 6.09 4.60
C LEU A 38 -18.06 7.30 5.02
N ALA A 39 -17.85 8.46 4.39
CA ALA A 39 -18.59 9.68 4.72
C ALA A 39 -20.11 9.51 4.49
N ILE A 40 -20.51 8.88 3.38
CA ILE A 40 -21.92 8.58 3.10
C ILE A 40 -22.48 7.60 4.15
N ASN A 41 -21.76 6.53 4.46
CA ASN A 41 -22.21 5.55 5.44
C ASN A 41 -22.27 6.14 6.85
N ALA A 42 -21.30 6.97 7.24
CA ALA A 42 -21.29 7.66 8.51
C ALA A 42 -22.45 8.65 8.65
N ALA A 43 -22.74 9.45 7.61
CA ALA A 43 -23.88 10.35 7.62
C ALA A 43 -25.22 9.59 7.62
N GLY A 44 -25.33 8.46 6.90
CA GLY A 44 -26.56 7.68 6.80
C GLY A 44 -26.87 6.82 8.03
N LEU A 45 -25.84 6.35 8.73
CA LEU A 45 -25.97 5.50 9.93
C LEU A 45 -25.72 6.25 11.24
N ASP A 46 -25.60 7.58 11.20
CA ASP A 46 -25.40 8.38 12.42
C ASP A 46 -26.55 8.17 13.42
N ALA A 47 -27.78 8.01 12.93
CA ALA A 47 -28.94 7.68 13.77
C ALA A 47 -28.80 6.33 14.50
N ALA A 48 -28.00 5.39 13.99
CA ALA A 48 -27.74 4.10 14.62
C ALA A 48 -26.87 4.21 15.89
N THR A 49 -26.17 5.33 16.10
CA THR A 49 -25.42 5.59 17.35
C THR A 49 -26.33 5.77 18.55
N ASN A 50 -27.62 6.09 18.35
CA ASN A 50 -28.61 6.23 19.41
C ASN A 50 -29.13 4.89 19.94
N LEU A 51 -28.66 3.75 19.41
CA LEU A 51 -29.06 2.44 19.93
C LEU A 51 -28.43 2.18 21.30
N PRO A 52 -29.21 1.67 22.28
CA PRO A 52 -28.67 1.30 23.58
C PRO A 52 -27.61 0.19 23.44
N GLY A 53 -26.40 0.47 23.91
CA GLY A 53 -25.25 -0.45 23.84
C GLY A 53 -24.30 -0.21 22.66
N PHE A 54 -24.48 0.86 21.87
CA PHE A 54 -23.54 1.21 20.82
C PHE A 54 -22.19 1.70 21.41
N PRO A 55 -21.03 1.25 20.89
CA PRO A 55 -19.75 1.43 21.55
C PRO A 55 -19.14 2.85 21.47
N THR A 56 -19.69 3.75 20.65
CA THR A 56 -19.12 5.09 20.39
C THR A 56 -20.20 6.13 20.05
N ASP A 57 -19.95 7.40 20.37
CA ASP A 57 -20.87 8.52 20.09
C ASP A 57 -20.92 8.95 18.61
N SER A 58 -20.11 8.33 17.74
CA SER A 58 -20.05 8.65 16.31
C SER A 58 -19.80 7.41 15.47
N TYR A 59 -20.67 7.18 14.47
CA TYR A 59 -20.52 6.07 13.52
C TYR A 59 -19.24 6.22 12.68
N LEU A 60 -18.78 7.45 12.45
CA LEU A 60 -17.50 7.71 11.78
C LEU A 60 -16.35 7.05 12.55
N THR A 61 -16.30 7.22 13.87
CA THR A 61 -15.24 6.65 14.71
C THR A 61 -15.29 5.12 14.68
N PHE A 62 -16.49 4.55 14.66
CA PHE A 62 -16.70 3.11 14.51
C PHE A 62 -16.22 2.58 13.16
N ALA A 63 -16.54 3.26 12.07
CA ALA A 63 -16.26 2.79 10.71
C ALA A 63 -14.90 3.25 10.15
N LEU A 64 -14.17 4.12 10.86
CA LEU A 64 -12.89 4.71 10.40
C LEU A 64 -11.86 3.64 10.02
N ALA A 65 -11.82 2.51 10.73
CA ALA A 65 -10.88 1.42 10.47
C ALA A 65 -11.07 0.77 9.08
N VAL A 66 -12.29 0.83 8.53
CA VAL A 66 -12.65 0.16 7.27
C VAL A 66 -11.88 0.70 6.06
N PRO A 67 -11.85 2.02 5.78
CA PRO A 67 -11.03 2.55 4.69
C PRO A 67 -9.53 2.35 4.90
N PHE A 68 -9.02 2.36 6.13
CA PHE A 68 -7.59 2.07 6.39
C PHE A 68 -7.23 0.64 5.95
N ILE A 69 -8.05 -0.35 6.29
CA ILE A 69 -7.84 -1.74 5.87
C ILE A 69 -7.91 -1.86 4.34
N GLN A 70 -8.89 -1.20 3.70
CA GLN A 70 -9.01 -1.21 2.23
C GLN A 70 -7.77 -0.63 1.55
N THR A 71 -7.25 0.48 2.05
CA THR A 71 -6.04 1.11 1.49
C THR A 71 -4.83 0.17 1.54
N GLY A 72 -4.67 -0.59 2.64
CA GLY A 72 -3.65 -1.63 2.74
C GLY A 72 -3.80 -2.74 1.68
N ILE A 73 -5.02 -3.22 1.46
CA ILE A 73 -5.32 -4.23 0.43
C ILE A 73 -4.96 -3.72 -0.98
N PHE A 74 -5.28 -2.45 -1.27
CA PHE A 74 -4.92 -1.84 -2.55
C PHE A 74 -3.42 -1.67 -2.72
N ALA A 75 -2.69 -1.26 -1.68
CA ALA A 75 -1.24 -1.14 -1.73
C ALA A 75 -0.58 -2.50 -2.02
N VAL A 76 -1.04 -3.57 -1.37
CA VAL A 76 -0.55 -4.94 -1.60
C VAL A 76 -0.89 -5.42 -3.01
N SER A 77 -2.11 -5.18 -3.50
CA SER A 77 -2.55 -5.59 -4.83
C SER A 77 -1.73 -4.91 -5.95
N ASN A 78 -1.44 -3.62 -5.80
CA ASN A 78 -0.58 -2.88 -6.74
C ASN A 78 0.86 -3.38 -6.69
N GLY A 79 1.42 -3.56 -5.48
CA GLY A 79 2.77 -4.12 -5.32
C GLY A 79 2.92 -5.53 -5.88
N GLY A 80 1.91 -6.38 -5.72
CA GLY A 80 1.86 -7.72 -6.32
C GLY A 80 1.80 -7.68 -7.85
N SER A 81 1.01 -6.75 -8.41
CA SER A 81 0.93 -6.55 -9.87
C SER A 81 2.25 -6.07 -10.47
N ASP A 82 2.98 -5.24 -9.73
CA ASP A 82 4.31 -4.76 -10.14
C ASP A 82 5.36 -5.88 -10.09
N LEU A 83 5.32 -6.70 -9.04
CA LEU A 83 6.16 -7.88 -8.95
C LEU A 83 5.86 -8.88 -10.07
N ALA A 84 4.59 -9.11 -10.40
CA ALA A 84 4.19 -9.95 -11.52
C ALA A 84 4.73 -9.43 -12.85
N ARG A 85 4.68 -8.11 -13.09
CA ARG A 85 5.30 -7.48 -14.27
C ARG A 85 6.81 -7.66 -14.31
N ASP A 86 7.48 -7.56 -13.16
CA ASP A 86 8.93 -7.79 -13.07
C ASP A 86 9.29 -9.25 -13.41
N ILE A 87 8.40 -10.21 -13.13
CA ILE A 87 8.52 -11.61 -13.57
C ILE A 87 8.26 -11.73 -15.08
N GLU A 88 7.13 -11.23 -15.58
CA GLU A 88 6.73 -11.33 -17.00
C GLU A 88 7.74 -10.68 -17.96
N THR A 89 8.35 -9.56 -17.55
CA THR A 89 9.34 -8.85 -18.37
C THR A 89 10.73 -9.51 -18.36
N GLY A 90 10.91 -10.58 -17.57
CA GLY A 90 12.20 -11.26 -17.39
C GLY A 90 13.24 -10.38 -16.68
N PHE A 91 12.79 -9.34 -15.96
CA PHE A 91 13.70 -8.47 -15.21
C PHE A 91 14.44 -9.25 -14.12
N LEU A 92 13.74 -10.14 -13.43
CA LEU A 92 14.32 -11.07 -12.46
C LEU A 92 15.35 -12.01 -13.10
N ASP A 93 15.06 -12.57 -14.28
CA ASP A 93 15.96 -13.47 -14.99
C ASP A 93 17.25 -12.76 -15.43
N ARG A 94 17.15 -11.51 -15.89
CA ARG A 94 18.32 -10.69 -16.25
C ARG A 94 19.16 -10.34 -15.04
N LEU A 95 18.53 -10.12 -13.88
CA LEU A 95 19.22 -9.79 -12.65
C LEU A 95 19.95 -11.00 -12.05
N ALA A 96 19.39 -12.20 -12.22
CA ALA A 96 20.05 -13.46 -11.81
C ALA A 96 21.37 -13.71 -12.56
N LEU A 97 21.57 -13.09 -13.73
CA LEU A 97 22.83 -13.12 -14.48
C LEU A 97 23.88 -12.11 -13.97
N THR A 98 23.52 -11.24 -13.02
CA THR A 98 24.44 -10.29 -12.38
C THR A 98 24.84 -10.77 -10.98
N PRO A 99 25.99 -10.36 -10.41
CA PRO A 99 26.42 -10.76 -9.06
C PRO A 99 25.55 -10.21 -7.90
N MET A 100 24.35 -9.70 -8.19
CA MET A 100 23.38 -9.25 -7.20
C MET A 100 22.52 -10.41 -6.70
N SER A 101 22.28 -10.49 -5.40
CA SER A 101 21.43 -11.53 -4.82
C SER A 101 19.95 -11.25 -5.09
N GLY A 102 19.23 -12.22 -5.66
CA GLY A 102 17.77 -12.10 -5.91
C GLY A 102 16.95 -11.78 -4.65
N LEU A 103 17.44 -12.18 -3.47
CA LEU A 103 16.87 -11.84 -2.17
C LEU A 103 16.91 -10.32 -1.88
N ALA A 104 17.92 -9.59 -2.34
CA ALA A 104 17.98 -8.14 -2.15
C ALA A 104 16.90 -7.40 -2.97
N LEU A 105 16.51 -7.95 -4.12
CA LEU A 105 15.44 -7.39 -4.95
C LEU A 105 14.07 -7.59 -4.31
N VAL A 106 13.77 -8.83 -3.90
CA VAL A 106 12.51 -9.15 -3.21
C VAL A 106 12.40 -8.36 -1.90
N ALA A 107 13.49 -8.25 -1.13
CA ALA A 107 13.54 -7.43 0.07
C ALA A 107 13.34 -5.92 -0.23
N GLY A 108 13.87 -5.40 -1.33
CA GLY A 108 13.68 -4.01 -1.75
C GLY A 108 12.26 -3.70 -2.24
N GLN A 109 11.62 -4.61 -2.96
CA GLN A 109 10.20 -4.51 -3.35
C GLN A 109 9.29 -4.57 -2.12
N LEU A 110 9.50 -5.55 -1.23
CA LEU A 110 8.76 -5.66 0.04
C LEU A 110 8.96 -4.41 0.90
N ALA A 111 10.18 -3.89 1.00
CA ALA A 111 10.45 -2.64 1.72
C ALA A 111 9.71 -1.45 1.09
N GLY A 112 9.60 -1.38 -0.24
CA GLY A 112 8.81 -0.38 -0.95
C GLY A 112 7.31 -0.47 -0.64
N VAL A 113 6.74 -1.69 -0.68
CA VAL A 113 5.33 -1.94 -0.34
C VAL A 113 5.04 -1.61 1.13
N VAL A 114 5.91 -2.02 2.05
CA VAL A 114 5.78 -1.70 3.48
C VAL A 114 5.89 -0.20 3.72
N ALA A 115 6.84 0.49 3.09
CA ALA A 115 6.98 1.94 3.21
C ALA A 115 5.74 2.67 2.66
N LEU A 116 5.20 2.24 1.52
CA LEU A 116 3.95 2.78 0.99
C LEU A 116 2.77 2.47 1.90
N GLY A 117 2.68 1.26 2.47
CA GLY A 117 1.66 0.90 3.44
C GLY A 117 1.70 1.81 4.68
N LEU A 118 2.89 2.14 5.18
CA LEU A 118 3.07 3.08 6.29
C LEU A 118 2.73 4.53 5.93
N ILE A 119 2.96 4.96 4.69
CA ILE A 119 2.61 6.33 4.24
C ILE A 119 1.09 6.50 4.06
N ASN A 120 0.38 5.41 3.77
CA ASN A 120 -1.06 5.41 3.55
C ASN A 120 -1.88 4.95 4.77
N ALA A 121 -1.23 4.63 5.90
CA ALA A 121 -1.83 4.32 7.19
C ALA A 121 -1.86 5.56 8.09
#